data_AF-A0AAD6LYR3-F1
#
_entry.id   AF-A0AAD6LYR3-F1
#
_cell.length_a   1.000
_cell.length_b   1.000
_cell.length_c   1.000
_cell.angle_alpha   90.00
_cell.angle_beta   90.00
_cell.angle_gamma   90.00
#
_symmetry.space_group_name_H-M   'P 1'
#
loop_
_entity.id
_entity.type
_entity.pdbx_description
1 polymer ?
#
loop_
_entity_poly.entity_id
_entity_poly.type
_entity_poly.pdbx_seq_one_letter_code
_entity_poly.pdbx_strand_id
1 'polypeptide(L)'
;MILPVVKLGTLALKTFCKPIANRLKKEAGLHPKFRHFIINMAQANHRFTTKMQRRIYGHSVDAVIRPLDEEKAVQAAADLIGEFFVFSVAGAAVIFEVQRSSRSEARKEEKQRQEIEAMMQRDEELAKEIQVLKQKLDEVEQLARGRGLGGFSHFKHGHATEDGNGKPT
;
A
#
# COMPACT_ATOMS: atom_id res chain seq x y z
N MET A 1 13.03 -6.19 17.94
CA MET A 1 13.45 -7.36 17.13
C MET A 1 14.20 -6.97 15.85
N ILE A 2 14.98 -5.88 15.84
CA ILE A 2 15.70 -5.38 14.65
C ILE A 2 17.03 -6.13 14.43
N LEU A 3 17.65 -6.63 15.50
CA LEU A 3 18.96 -7.32 15.46
C LEU A 3 18.98 -8.59 14.58
N PRO A 4 17.96 -9.47 14.59
CA PRO A 4 17.99 -10.68 13.76
C PRO A 4 17.92 -10.39 12.26
N VAL A 5 17.03 -9.48 11.82
CA VAL A 5 16.83 -9.16 10.39
C VAL A 5 18.05 -8.44 9.83
N VAL A 6 18.63 -7.49 10.56
CA VAL A 6 19.86 -6.79 10.16
C VAL A 6 21.04 -7.78 10.07
N LYS A 7 21.15 -8.74 11.00
CA LYS A 7 22.17 -9.79 10.94
C LYS A 7 21.98 -10.71 9.74
N LEU A 8 20.75 -11.09 9.42
CA LEU A 8 20.45 -11.90 8.23
C LEU A 8 20.76 -11.15 6.93
N GLY A 9 20.39 -9.87 6.85
CA GLY A 9 20.70 -9.03 5.68
C GLY A 9 22.20 -8.86 5.47
N THR A 10 22.96 -8.58 6.54
CA THR A 10 24.43 -8.47 6.46
C THR A 10 25.10 -9.79 6.13
N LEU A 11 24.55 -10.93 6.59
CA LEU A 11 25.05 -12.26 6.23
C LEU A 11 24.76 -12.61 4.77
N ALA A 12 23.55 -12.29 4.29
CA ALA A 12 23.18 -12.47 2.88
C ALA A 12 24.10 -11.64 1.98
N LEU A 13 24.32 -10.36 2.32
CA LEU A 13 25.25 -9.51 1.58
C LEU A 13 26.66 -10.11 1.53
N LYS A 14 27.22 -10.56 2.67
CA LYS A 14 28.52 -11.25 2.68
C LYS A 14 28.54 -12.52 1.83
N THR A 15 27.44 -13.28 1.83
CA THR A 15 27.30 -14.54 1.08
C THR A 15 27.29 -14.29 -0.42
N PHE A 16 26.69 -13.20 -0.88
CA PHE A 16 26.69 -12.83 -2.31
C PHE A 16 27.97 -12.07 -2.71
N CYS A 17 28.42 -11.09 -1.92
CA CYS A 17 29.55 -10.23 -2.30
C CYS A 17 30.89 -10.96 -2.35
N LYS A 18 31.18 -11.86 -1.39
CA LYS A 18 32.48 -12.57 -1.34
C LYS A 18 32.78 -13.43 -2.59
N PRO A 19 31.89 -14.35 -3.02
CA PRO A 19 32.16 -15.14 -4.22
C PRO A 19 32.21 -14.28 -5.47
N ILE A 20 31.39 -13.22 -5.56
CA ILE A 20 31.41 -12.27 -6.67
C ILE A 20 32.75 -11.54 -6.72
N ALA A 21 33.24 -11.01 -5.60
CA ALA A 21 34.55 -10.35 -5.51
C ALA A 21 35.69 -11.28 -5.96
N ASN A 22 35.68 -12.54 -5.52
CA ASN A 22 36.69 -13.52 -5.92
C ASN A 22 36.64 -13.85 -7.42
N ARG A 23 35.44 -13.91 -8.01
CA ARG A 23 35.25 -14.11 -9.45
C ARG A 23 35.71 -12.90 -10.25
N LEU A 24 35.32 -11.70 -9.83
CA LEU A 24 35.76 -10.44 -10.44
C LEU A 24 37.28 -10.28 -10.36
N LYS A 25 37.91 -10.66 -9.23
CA LYS A 25 39.36 -10.64 -9.07
C LYS A 25 40.05 -11.59 -10.05
N LYS A 26 39.53 -12.82 -10.19
CA LYS A 26 40.06 -13.80 -11.13
C LYS A 26 39.95 -13.29 -12.58
N GLU A 27 38.79 -12.76 -12.96
CA GLU A 27 38.56 -12.23 -14.30
C GLU A 27 39.38 -10.96 -14.58
N ALA A 28 39.55 -10.07 -13.59
CA ALA A 28 40.40 -8.89 -13.71
C ALA A 28 41.88 -9.26 -13.88
N GLY A 29 42.34 -10.32 -13.23
CA GLY A 29 43.69 -10.85 -13.41
C GLY A 29 43.93 -11.50 -14.78
N LEU A 30 42.88 -12.05 -15.41
CA LEU A 30 42.96 -12.71 -16.71
C LEU A 30 42.78 -11.73 -17.88
N HIS A 31 41.93 -10.71 -17.73
CA HIS A 31 41.54 -9.82 -18.82
C HIS A 31 41.84 -8.35 -18.51
N PRO A 32 42.88 -7.74 -19.15
CA PRO A 32 43.27 -6.36 -18.87
C PRO A 32 42.22 -5.32 -19.27
N LYS A 33 41.39 -5.60 -20.29
CA LYS A 33 40.24 -4.75 -20.67
C LYS A 33 39.17 -4.73 -19.58
N PHE A 34 38.87 -5.90 -19.02
CA PHE A 34 37.89 -6.06 -17.94
C PHE A 34 38.38 -5.39 -16.65
N ARG A 35 39.67 -5.54 -16.34
CA ARG A 35 40.31 -4.82 -15.23
C ARG A 35 40.12 -3.31 -15.33
N HIS A 36 40.42 -2.71 -16.48
CA HIS A 36 40.21 -1.28 -16.69
C HIS A 36 38.74 -0.89 -16.56
N PHE A 37 37.82 -1.71 -17.06
CA PHE A 37 36.39 -1.47 -16.91
C PHE A 37 35.95 -1.41 -15.43
N ILE A 38 36.36 -2.40 -14.61
CA ILE A 38 36.04 -2.42 -13.17
C ILE A 38 36.63 -1.21 -12.46
N ILE A 39 37.90 -0.88 -12.72
CA ILE A 39 38.56 0.27 -12.10
C ILE A 39 37.86 1.57 -12.50
N ASN A 40 37.51 1.73 -13.78
CA ASN A 40 36.78 2.90 -14.27
C ASN A 40 35.39 3.00 -13.62
N MET A 41 34.68 1.89 -13.47
CA MET A 41 33.37 1.86 -12.81
C MET A 41 33.49 2.22 -11.33
N ALA A 42 34.44 1.63 -10.61
CA ALA A 42 34.69 1.93 -9.20
C ALA A 42 35.08 3.41 -8.98
N GLN A 43 35.93 3.94 -9.86
CA GLN A 43 36.32 5.35 -9.82
C GLN A 43 35.19 6.29 -10.22
N ALA A 44 34.36 5.92 -11.20
CA ALA A 44 33.19 6.69 -11.60
C ALA A 44 32.17 6.76 -10.47
N ASN A 45 31.89 5.63 -9.82
CA ASN A 45 31.02 5.57 -8.65
C ASN A 45 31.57 6.42 -7.50
N HIS A 46 32.85 6.28 -7.17
CA HIS A 46 33.47 7.08 -6.11
C HIS A 46 33.45 8.59 -6.40
N ARG A 47 33.72 8.99 -7.66
CA ARG A 47 33.58 10.38 -8.13
C ARG A 47 32.14 10.86 -8.01
N PHE A 48 31.17 10.03 -8.39
CA PHE A 48 29.75 10.35 -8.31
C PHE A 48 29.29 10.56 -6.87
N THR A 49 29.54 9.59 -5.98
CA THR A 49 29.17 9.67 -4.55
C THR A 49 29.78 10.90 -3.90
N THR A 50 31.06 11.16 -4.16
CA THR A 50 31.78 12.30 -3.60
C THR A 50 31.22 13.63 -4.11
N LYS A 51 30.89 13.73 -5.41
CA LYS A 51 30.27 14.94 -5.99
C LYS A 51 28.85 15.16 -5.46
N MET A 52 28.05 14.10 -5.35
CA MET A 52 26.68 14.17 -4.81
C MET A 52 26.68 14.58 -3.34
N GLN A 53 27.51 13.92 -2.51
CA GLN A 53 27.65 14.26 -1.10
C GLN A 53 28.05 15.72 -0.94
N ARG A 54 29.09 16.18 -1.66
CA ARG A 54 29.52 17.59 -1.57
C ARG A 54 28.48 18.59 -2.09
N ARG A 55 27.70 18.24 -3.12
CA ARG A 55 26.59 19.09 -3.59
C ARG A 55 25.50 19.26 -2.54
N ILE A 56 25.25 18.22 -1.74
CA ILE A 56 24.28 18.24 -0.65
C ILE A 56 24.84 18.98 0.58
N TYR A 57 26.15 18.86 0.87
CA TYR A 57 26.80 19.43 2.06
C TYR A 57 27.58 20.74 1.83
N GLY A 58 27.52 21.33 0.63
CA GLY A 58 28.05 22.67 0.33
C GLY A 58 29.58 22.86 0.40
N HIS A 59 30.39 21.79 0.42
CA HIS A 59 31.86 21.90 0.52
C HIS A 59 32.56 22.02 -0.85
N SER A 60 33.62 22.83 -0.92
CA SER A 60 34.38 23.15 -2.14
C SER A 60 35.16 21.96 -2.72
N VAL A 61 35.26 21.99 -4.04
CA VAL A 61 35.85 20.96 -4.90
C VAL A 61 37.37 21.08 -4.85
N ASP A 62 38.06 20.24 -4.07
CA ASP A 62 39.45 19.84 -4.37
C ASP A 62 39.97 18.79 -3.38
N ALA A 63 39.57 17.54 -3.59
CA ALA A 63 40.32 16.41 -3.04
C ALA A 63 40.79 15.55 -4.20
N VAL A 64 42.11 15.44 -4.33
CA VAL A 64 42.78 14.52 -5.26
C VAL A 64 42.27 13.11 -4.97
N ILE A 65 41.44 12.60 -5.87
CA ILE A 65 40.91 11.24 -5.79
C ILE A 65 42.07 10.30 -6.10
N ARG A 66 42.67 9.72 -5.04
CA ARG A 66 43.69 8.69 -5.21
C ARG A 66 43.06 7.50 -5.94
N PRO A 67 43.66 7.00 -7.03
CA PRO A 67 43.16 5.82 -7.70
C PRO A 67 43.10 4.67 -6.69
N LEU A 68 41.96 3.97 -6.64
CA LEU A 68 41.79 2.83 -5.77
C LEU A 68 42.79 1.73 -6.16
N ASP A 69 43.39 1.11 -5.16
CA ASP A 69 44.14 -0.13 -5.32
C ASP A 69 43.24 -1.21 -5.94
N GLU A 70 43.83 -2.08 -6.76
CA GLU A 70 43.09 -3.02 -7.62
C GLU A 70 42.15 -3.91 -6.79
N GLU A 71 42.62 -4.39 -5.64
CA GLU A 71 41.82 -5.20 -4.73
C GLU A 71 40.62 -4.44 -4.18
N LYS A 72 40.79 -3.15 -3.85
CA LYS A 72 39.72 -2.29 -3.33
C LYS A 72 38.70 -1.96 -4.43
N ALA A 73 39.14 -1.76 -5.67
CA ALA A 73 38.24 -1.49 -6.79
C ALA A 73 37.35 -2.70 -7.09
N VAL A 74 37.93 -3.91 -7.04
CA VAL A 74 37.19 -5.17 -7.22
C VAL A 74 36.20 -5.39 -6.08
N GLN A 75 36.62 -5.16 -4.83
CA GLN A 75 35.74 -5.24 -3.66
C GLN A 75 34.56 -4.27 -3.80
N ALA A 76 34.82 -3.00 -4.12
CA ALA A 76 33.79 -1.99 -4.28
C ALA A 76 32.82 -2.31 -5.42
N ALA A 77 33.30 -2.90 -6.53
CA ALA A 77 32.46 -3.36 -7.62
C ALA A 77 31.57 -4.54 -7.19
N ALA A 78 32.10 -5.49 -6.44
CA ALA A 78 31.34 -6.61 -5.92
C ALA A 78 30.25 -6.17 -4.93
N ASP A 79 30.59 -5.26 -4.02
CA ASP A 79 29.65 -4.71 -3.04
C ASP A 79 28.53 -3.92 -3.74
N LEU A 80 28.86 -3.11 -4.75
CA LEU A 80 27.86 -2.40 -5.57
C LEU A 80 26.88 -3.36 -6.27
N ILE A 81 27.38 -4.46 -6.83
CA ILE A 81 26.54 -5.49 -7.47
C ILE A 81 25.64 -6.17 -6.42
N GLY A 82 26.17 -6.49 -5.25
CA GLY A 82 25.43 -7.08 -4.14
C GLY A 82 24.31 -6.16 -3.64
N GLU A 83 24.61 -4.87 -3.44
CA GLU A 83 23.62 -3.86 -3.07
C GLU A 83 22.54 -3.71 -4.13
N PHE A 84 22.92 -3.63 -5.42
CA PHE A 84 21.96 -3.54 -6.52
C PHE A 84 21.02 -4.75 -6.58
N PHE A 85 21.54 -5.96 -6.37
CA PHE A 85 20.73 -7.17 -6.30
C PHE A 85 19.70 -7.10 -5.16
N VAL A 86 20.13 -6.69 -3.96
CA VAL A 86 19.22 -6.55 -2.81
C VAL A 86 18.15 -5.50 -3.08
N PHE A 87 18.51 -4.34 -3.62
CA PHE A 87 17.56 -3.29 -4.00
C PHE A 87 16.60 -3.74 -5.11
N SER A 88 17.08 -4.53 -6.08
CA SER A 88 16.24 -5.07 -7.15
C SER A 88 15.20 -6.04 -6.60
N VAL A 89 15.59 -6.96 -5.73
CA VAL A 89 14.66 -7.91 -5.08
C VAL A 89 13.65 -7.18 -4.21
N ALA A 90 14.10 -6.22 -3.39
CA ALA A 90 13.23 -5.43 -2.53
C ALA A 90 12.24 -4.58 -3.37
N GLY A 91 12.74 -3.91 -4.41
CA GLY A 91 11.92 -3.12 -5.34
C GLY A 91 10.90 -3.98 -6.07
N ALA A 92 11.30 -5.16 -6.54
CA ALA A 92 10.40 -6.12 -7.16
C ALA A 92 9.31 -6.60 -6.21
N ALA A 93 9.64 -6.85 -4.93
CA ALA A 93 8.67 -7.22 -3.90
C ALA A 93 7.63 -6.11 -3.67
N VAL A 94 8.07 -4.85 -3.56
CA VAL A 94 7.17 -3.69 -3.42
C VAL A 94 6.26 -3.54 -4.63
N ILE A 95 6.82 -3.61 -5.85
CA ILE A 95 6.03 -3.55 -7.09
C ILE A 95 4.99 -4.68 -7.12
N PHE A 96 5.41 -5.90 -6.75
CA PHE A 96 4.53 -7.05 -6.68
C PHE A 96 3.40 -6.86 -5.65
N GLU A 97 3.70 -6.31 -4.47
CA GLU A 97 2.71 -5.98 -3.45
C GLU A 97 1.71 -4.94 -3.94
N VAL A 98 2.17 -3.85 -4.56
CA VAL A 98 1.30 -2.81 -5.11
C VAL A 98 0.40 -3.38 -6.22
N GLN A 99 0.97 -4.15 -7.15
CA GLN A 99 0.21 -4.78 -8.22
C GLN A 99 -0.82 -5.79 -7.68
N ARG A 100 -0.45 -6.56 -6.66
CA ARG A 100 -1.35 -7.51 -5.99
C ARG A 100 -2.44 -6.80 -5.18
N SER A 101 -2.09 -5.72 -4.48
CA SER A 101 -3.02 -4.94 -3.64
C SER A 101 -4.08 -4.26 -4.50
N SER A 102 -3.67 -3.62 -5.60
CA SER A 102 -4.60 -2.97 -6.55
C SER A 102 -5.67 -3.93 -7.07
N ARG A 103 -5.31 -5.19 -7.39
CA ARG A 103 -6.28 -6.21 -7.82
C ARG A 103 -7.25 -6.64 -6.72
N SER A 104 -6.83 -6.57 -5.46
CA SER A 104 -7.66 -6.91 -4.30
C SER A 104 -8.62 -5.77 -3.96
N GLU A 105 -8.14 -4.52 -4.05
CA GLU A 105 -8.93 -3.31 -3.80
C GLU A 105 -10.03 -3.14 -4.85
N ALA A 106 -9.72 -3.32 -6.14
CA ALA A 106 -10.73 -3.28 -7.20
C ALA A 106 -11.89 -4.27 -6.97
N ARG A 107 -11.58 -5.50 -6.50
CA ARG A 107 -12.60 -6.50 -6.16
C ARG A 107 -13.44 -6.12 -4.93
N LYS A 108 -12.86 -5.38 -3.97
CA LYS A 108 -13.59 -4.89 -2.79
C LYS A 108 -14.52 -3.74 -3.19
N GLU A 109 -14.05 -2.83 -4.03
CA GLU A 109 -14.87 -1.73 -4.56
C GLU A 109 -16.05 -2.28 -5.37
N GLU A 110 -15.82 -3.26 -6.24
CA GLU A 110 -16.90 -3.93 -7.01
C GLU A 110 -17.96 -4.54 -6.08
N LYS A 111 -17.54 -5.23 -5.02
CA LYS A 111 -18.48 -5.80 -4.03
C LYS A 111 -19.27 -4.73 -3.29
N GLN A 112 -18.62 -3.67 -2.82
CA GLN A 112 -19.33 -2.56 -2.17
C GLN A 112 -20.34 -1.92 -3.10
N ARG A 113 -20.00 -1.76 -4.38
CA ARG A 113 -20.91 -1.22 -5.39
C ARG A 113 -22.14 -2.11 -5.59
N GLN A 114 -21.94 -3.43 -5.65
CA GLN A 114 -23.03 -4.41 -5.71
C GLN A 114 -23.93 -4.37 -4.46
N GLU A 115 -23.34 -4.24 -3.27
CA GLU A 115 -24.10 -4.12 -2.02
C GLU A 115 -24.96 -2.85 -1.97
N ILE A 116 -24.41 -1.72 -2.41
CA ILE A 116 -25.16 -0.45 -2.52
C ILE A 116 -26.31 -0.58 -3.52
N GLU A 117 -26.04 -1.17 -4.68
CA GLU A 117 -27.07 -1.35 -5.72
C GLU A 117 -28.20 -2.27 -5.25
N ALA A 118 -27.88 -3.36 -4.54
CA ALA A 118 -28.88 -4.23 -3.92
C ALA A 118 -29.70 -3.52 -2.83
N MET A 119 -29.08 -2.63 -2.05
CA MET A 119 -29.78 -1.83 -1.05
C MET A 119 -30.76 -0.85 -1.70
N MET A 120 -30.33 -0.14 -2.76
CA MET A 120 -31.18 0.77 -3.51
C MET A 120 -32.41 0.07 -4.11
N GLN A 121 -32.24 -1.16 -4.62
CA GLN A 121 -33.37 -1.95 -5.13
C GLN A 121 -34.38 -2.29 -4.03
N ARG A 122 -33.90 -2.66 -2.84
CA ARG A 122 -34.78 -2.92 -1.69
C ARG A 122 -35.51 -1.66 -1.23
N ASP A 123 -34.83 -0.52 -1.21
CA ASP A 123 -35.47 0.76 -0.89
C ASP A 123 -36.56 1.12 -1.90
N GLU A 124 -36.34 0.86 -3.19
CA GLU A 124 -37.34 1.09 -4.23
C GLU A 124 -38.55 0.14 -4.10
N GLU A 125 -38.31 -1.12 -3.75
CA GLU A 125 -39.37 -2.11 -3.50
C GLU A 125 -40.20 -1.74 -2.27
N LEU A 126 -39.56 -1.39 -1.15
CA LEU A 126 -40.23 -0.90 0.05
C LEU A 126 -41.03 0.38 -0.22
N ALA A 127 -40.51 1.30 -1.04
CA ALA A 127 -41.24 2.51 -1.43
C ALA A 127 -42.53 2.20 -2.22
N LYS A 128 -42.49 1.19 -3.10
CA LYS A 128 -43.67 0.69 -3.82
C LYS A 128 -44.68 0.05 -2.86
N GLU A 129 -44.21 -0.80 -1.95
CA GLU A 129 -45.08 -1.40 -0.93
C GLU A 129 -45.78 -0.36 -0.07
N ILE A 130 -45.06 0.68 0.36
CA ILE A 130 -45.62 1.81 1.12
C ILE A 130 -46.70 2.54 0.30
N GLN A 131 -46.49 2.76 -1.00
CA GLN A 131 -47.52 3.38 -1.86
C GLN A 131 -48.77 2.49 -1.96
N VAL A 132 -48.61 1.19 -2.15
CA VAL A 132 -49.72 0.23 -2.22
C VAL A 132 -50.48 0.17 -0.89
N LEU A 133 -49.76 0.16 0.24
CA LEU A 133 -50.36 0.21 1.57
C LEU A 133 -51.17 1.49 1.79
N LYS A 134 -50.65 2.65 1.36
CA LYS A 134 -51.37 3.93 1.42
C LYS A 134 -52.66 3.88 0.59
N GLN A 135 -52.61 3.37 -0.64
CA GLN A 135 -53.80 3.23 -1.50
C GLN A 135 -54.88 2.36 -0.84
N LYS A 136 -54.50 1.22 -0.27
CA LYS A 136 -55.44 0.34 0.46
C LYS A 136 -56.05 1.03 1.69
N LEU A 137 -55.27 1.85 2.39
CA LEU A 137 -55.76 2.59 3.55
C LEU A 137 -56.80 3.64 3.14
N ASP A 138 -56.54 4.37 2.06
CA ASP A 138 -57.48 5.35 1.50
C ASP A 138 -58.78 4.67 1.02
N GLU A 139 -58.69 3.50 0.38
CA GLU A 139 -59.86 2.71 -0.01
C GLU A 139 -60.72 2.29 1.19
N VAL A 140 -60.08 1.79 2.26
CA VAL A 140 -60.77 1.40 3.50
C VAL A 140 -61.41 2.61 4.18
N GLU A 141 -60.73 3.75 4.23
CA GLU A 141 -61.28 4.99 4.79
C GLU A 141 -62.51 5.47 4.00
N GLN A 142 -62.47 5.42 2.66
CA GLN A 142 -63.61 5.75 1.81
C GLN A 142 -64.79 4.80 2.02
N LEU A 143 -64.54 3.50 2.16
CA LEU A 143 -65.58 2.52 2.48
C LEU A 143 -66.19 2.77 3.87
N ALA A 144 -65.38 3.12 4.88
CA ALA A 144 -65.85 3.44 6.22
C ALA A 144 -66.71 4.73 6.25
N ARG A 145 -66.31 5.77 5.49
CA ARG A 145 -67.09 7.00 5.30
C ARG A 145 -68.40 6.72 4.55
N GLY A 146 -68.37 5.92 3.48
CA GLY A 146 -69.55 5.55 2.69
C GLY A 146 -70.56 4.66 3.42
N ARG A 147 -70.12 3.88 4.41
CA ARG A 147 -71.00 3.05 5.26
C ARG A 147 -71.57 3.79 6.49
N GLY A 148 -71.28 5.08 6.67
CA GLY A 148 -71.82 5.88 7.77
C GLY A 148 -71.25 5.55 9.16
N LEU A 149 -70.09 4.89 9.25
CA LEU A 149 -69.48 4.46 10.52
C LEU A 149 -68.55 5.50 11.16
N GLY A 150 -68.47 6.72 10.60
CA GLY A 150 -67.63 7.82 11.11
C GLY A 150 -68.07 8.44 12.46
N GLY A 151 -69.04 7.83 13.17
CA GLY A 151 -69.67 8.42 14.36
C GLY A 151 -69.21 7.92 15.73
N PHE A 152 -68.30 6.94 15.84
CA PHE A 152 -68.02 6.26 17.12
C PHE A 152 -66.57 6.34 17.61
N SER A 153 -65.99 7.54 17.65
CA SER A 153 -64.72 7.72 18.38
C SER A 153 -64.71 9.04 19.14
N HIS A 154 -65.55 9.08 20.18
CA HIS A 154 -65.38 9.97 21.32
C HIS A 154 -65.43 9.11 22.59
N PHE A 155 -64.33 8.41 22.90
CA PHE A 155 -64.15 7.79 24.22
C PHE A 155 -62.80 8.20 24.82
N LYS A 156 -62.86 9.38 25.46
CA LYS A 156 -62.37 9.72 26.80
C LYS A 156 -60.92 9.37 27.20
N HIS A 157 -60.22 10.44 27.57
CA HIS A 157 -58.98 10.57 28.37
C HIS A 157 -58.70 9.52 29.46
N GLY A 158 -57.40 9.26 29.70
CA GLY A 158 -56.81 9.41 31.04
C GLY A 158 -55.55 8.57 31.35
N HIS A 159 -54.63 9.22 32.09
CA HIS A 159 -53.40 8.76 32.79
C HIS A 159 -52.09 8.67 31.96
N ALA A 160 -51.08 9.52 32.10
CA ALA A 160 -50.28 10.04 33.24
C ALA A 160 -48.92 9.30 33.42
N THR A 161 -47.86 10.12 33.33
CA THR A 161 -46.58 10.13 34.06
C THR A 161 -45.52 9.02 33.93
N GLU A 162 -44.33 9.53 33.56
CA GLU A 162 -43.00 9.31 34.16
C GLU A 162 -42.02 8.23 33.65
N ASP A 163 -40.85 8.77 33.29
CA ASP A 163 -39.46 8.35 33.53
C ASP A 163 -38.83 7.13 32.85
N GLY A 164 -37.61 7.36 32.35
CA GLY A 164 -36.72 6.31 31.88
C GLY A 164 -35.53 6.77 31.05
N ASN A 165 -34.66 7.60 31.64
CA ASN A 165 -33.29 7.89 31.20
C ASN A 165 -32.52 6.61 30.75
N GLY A 166 -31.83 6.66 29.61
CA GLY A 166 -30.93 5.59 29.16
C GLY A 166 -29.94 6.04 28.08
N LYS A 167 -28.78 6.56 28.49
CA LYS A 167 -27.57 6.66 27.65
C LYS A 167 -26.99 5.26 27.40
N PRO A 168 -26.45 4.96 26.21
CA PRO A 168 -25.46 3.91 26.05
C PRO A 168 -24.04 4.49 26.08
N THR A 169 -23.18 3.84 26.87
CA THR A 169 -21.71 3.87 26.78
C THR A 169 -21.21 3.20 25.50
#